data_AF-A0A2W6SN41-F1
#
_entry.id   AF-A0A2W6SN41-F1
#
_cell.length_a   1.000
_cell.length_b   1.000
_cell.length_c   1.000
_cell.angle_alpha   90.00
_cell.angle_beta   90.00
_cell.angle_gamma   90.00
#
_symmetry.space_group_name_H-M   'P 1'
#
loop_
_entity.id
_entity.type
_entity.pdbx_description
1 polymer ?
#
loop_
_entity_poly.entity_id
_entity_poly.type
_entity_poly.pdbx_seq_one_letter_code
_entity_poly.pdbx_strand_id
1 'polypeptide(L)' 'MEDIFDEEDLTYADSLTAGDIDEWDSLSHIRFMVAVERAFGIRFAAGEIEQFKNLGELVAAVTAKTSG' A
#
# COMPACT_ATOMS: atom_id res chain seq x y z
N MET A 1 -8.63 6.00 4.14
CA MET A 1 -7.31 6.46 3.63
C MET A 1 -6.83 7.63 4.47
N GLU A 2 -7.77 8.48 4.88
CA GLU A 2 -7.73 9.53 5.93
C GLU A 2 -6.77 9.28 7.12
N ASP A 3 -6.70 8.07 7.69
CA ASP A 3 -5.80 7.78 8.83
C ASP A 3 -4.29 7.71 8.47
N ILE A 4 -3.94 7.54 7.19
CA ILE A 4 -2.55 7.32 6.74
C ILE A 4 -2.07 8.42 5.79
N PHE A 5 -2.94 8.86 4.90
CA PHE A 5 -2.74 9.99 4.01
C PHE A 5 -3.89 10.93 4.33
N ASP A 6 -3.62 12.15 4.79
CA ASP A 6 -4.60 13.14 5.27
C ASP A 6 -5.41 13.73 4.07
N GLU A 7 -5.70 12.89 3.07
CA GLU A 7 -6.47 13.20 1.87
C GLU A 7 -7.88 12.62 1.97
N GLU A 8 -8.86 13.52 2.12
CA GLU A 8 -10.28 13.19 2.23
C GLU A 8 -10.91 12.71 0.88
N ASP A 9 -10.27 13.01 -0.26
CA ASP A 9 -10.81 12.78 -1.62
C ASP A 9 -10.00 11.78 -2.46
N LEU A 10 -9.18 10.94 -1.80
CA LEU A 10 -8.34 10.01 -2.53
C LEU A 10 -9.17 8.82 -3.08
N THR A 11 -9.53 8.91 -4.35
CA THR A 11 -10.23 7.83 -5.04
C THR A 11 -9.23 6.73 -5.40
N TYR A 12 -9.45 5.52 -4.86
CA TYR A 12 -8.64 4.36 -5.18
C TYR A 12 -8.65 4.06 -6.69
N ALA A 13 -7.46 3.88 -7.25
CA ALA A 13 -7.23 3.34 -8.59
C ALA A 13 -6.06 2.36 -8.55
N ASP A 14 -6.12 1.29 -9.35
CA ASP A 14 -5.02 0.32 -9.44
C ASP A 14 -3.72 0.94 -9.96
N SER A 15 -3.82 1.98 -10.77
CA SER A 15 -2.69 2.74 -11.30
C SER A 15 -2.09 3.72 -10.30
N LEU A 16 -2.73 3.94 -9.14
CA LEU A 16 -2.31 4.95 -8.18
C LEU A 16 -0.95 4.59 -7.57
N THR A 17 -0.04 5.56 -7.56
CA THR A 17 1.32 5.41 -7.05
C THR A 17 1.56 6.34 -5.87
N ALA A 18 2.67 6.12 -5.14
CA ALA A 18 3.11 7.06 -4.11
C ALA A 18 3.42 8.46 -4.65
N GLY A 19 3.72 8.59 -5.95
CA GLY A 19 3.96 9.91 -6.57
C GLY A 19 2.67 10.69 -6.89
N ASP A 20 1.51 10.03 -6.85
CA ASP A 20 0.21 10.67 -7.08
C ASP A 20 -0.41 11.23 -5.79
N ILE A 21 0.15 10.87 -4.62
CA ILE A 21 -0.27 11.33 -3.30
C ILE A 21 0.81 12.28 -2.76
N ASP A 22 0.52 13.57 -2.64
CA ASP A 22 1.49 14.59 -2.21
C ASP A 22 2.00 14.34 -0.78
N GLU A 23 1.18 13.76 0.09
CA GLU A 23 1.54 13.42 1.47
C GLU A 23 2.22 12.05 1.61
N TRP A 24 2.37 11.28 0.53
CA TRP A 24 3.00 9.97 0.61
C TRP A 24 4.54 10.08 0.64
N ASP A 25 5.08 10.19 1.85
CA ASP A 25 6.51 10.10 2.12
C ASP A 25 6.95 8.68 2.55
N SER A 26 8.26 8.50 2.79
CA SER A 26 8.83 7.21 3.21
C SER A 26 8.23 6.65 4.51
N LEU A 27 7.86 7.50 5.47
CA LEU A 27 7.26 7.07 6.73
C LEU A 27 5.81 6.63 6.53
N SER A 28 5.04 7.39 5.76
CA SER A 28 3.67 7.04 5.38
C SER A 28 3.65 5.74 4.56
N HIS A 29 4.64 5.52 3.70
CA HIS A 29 4.83 4.24 3.00
C HIS A 29 5.01 3.06 3.96
N ILE A 30 5.91 3.17 4.94
CA ILE A 30 6.12 2.11 5.93
C ILE A 30 4.85 1.86 6.75
N ARG A 31 4.17 2.93 7.21
CA ARG A 31 2.94 2.82 7.99
C ARG A 31 1.82 2.15 7.20
N PHE A 32 1.66 2.53 5.94
CA PHE A 32 0.71 1.92 5.01
C PHE A 32 0.97 0.43 4.85
N MET A 33 2.22 0.04 4.57
CA MET A 33 2.58 -1.37 4.41
C MET A 33 2.32 -2.18 5.69
N VAL A 34 2.69 -1.64 6.86
CA VAL A 34 2.42 -2.29 8.15
C VAL A 34 0.91 -2.40 8.43
N ALA A 35 0.11 -1.40 8.04
CA ALA A 35 -1.35 -1.44 8.19
C ALA A 35 -1.96 -2.54 7.30
N VAL A 36 -1.50 -2.65 6.05
CA VAL A 36 -1.93 -3.69 5.11
C VAL A 36 -1.54 -5.08 5.65
N GLU A 37 -0.29 -5.27 6.07
CA GLU A 37 0.18 -6.52 6.68
C GLU A 37 -0.68 -6.94 7.87
N ARG A 38 -1.01 -6.01 8.77
CA ARG A 38 -1.84 -6.25 9.94
C ARG A 38 -3.29 -6.54 9.60
N ALA A 39 -3.85 -5.82 8.63
CA ALA A 39 -5.25 -5.98 8.22
C ALA A 39 -5.50 -7.36 7.60
N PHE A 40 -4.55 -7.87 6.83
CA PHE A 40 -4.67 -9.17 6.14
C PHE A 40 -3.92 -10.31 6.83
N GLY A 41 -3.15 -10.04 7.89
CA GLY A 41 -2.36 -11.04 8.60
C GLY A 41 -1.18 -11.59 7.78
N ILE A 42 -0.68 -10.82 6.83
CA ILE A 42 0.41 -11.21 5.92
C ILE A 42 1.71 -10.47 6.26
N ARG A 43 2.83 -10.91 5.69
CA ARG A 43 4.11 -10.18 5.73
C ARG A 43 4.73 -10.09 4.34
N PHE A 44 5.30 -8.93 4.05
CA PHE A 44 6.12 -8.67 2.87
C PHE A 44 7.59 -8.57 3.29
N ALA A 45 8.47 -9.11 2.45
CA ALA A 45 9.89 -8.82 2.57
C ALA A 45 10.18 -7.40 2.07
N ALA A 46 11.21 -6.74 2.61
CA ALA A 46 11.58 -5.38 2.18
C ALA A 46 11.76 -5.26 0.65
N GLY A 47 12.36 -6.26 0.01
CA GLY A 47 12.50 -6.30 -1.45
C GLY A 47 11.20 -6.52 -2.22
N GLU A 48 10.15 -7.08 -1.62
CA GLU A 48 8.80 -7.12 -2.23
C GLU A 48 8.16 -5.73 -2.17
N ILE A 49 8.33 -5.02 -1.05
CA ILE A 49 7.80 -3.67 -0.84
C ILE A 49 8.40 -2.69 -1.87
N GLU A 50 9.71 -2.76 -2.09
CA GLU A 50 10.40 -1.93 -3.08
C GLU A 50 10.01 -2.23 -4.54
N GLN A 51 9.38 -3.38 -4.80
CA GLN A 51 8.97 -3.78 -6.15
C GLN A 51 7.57 -3.29 -6.53
N PHE A 52 6.73 -2.91 -5.56
CA PHE A 52 5.38 -2.41 -5.85
C PHE A 52 5.45 -1.01 -6.45
N LYS A 53 5.05 -0.87 -7.71
CA LYS A 53 5.04 0.42 -8.41
C LYS A 53 3.73 1.17 -8.25
N ASN A 54 2.64 0.43 -8.01
CA ASN A 54 1.30 0.97 -7.84
C ASN A 54 0.50 0.13 -6.84
N LEU A 55 -0.64 0.66 -6.41
CA LEU A 55 -1.55 -0.03 -5.51
C LEU A 55 -2.13 -1.31 -6.10
N GLY A 56 -2.28 -1.40 -7.42
CA GLY A 56 -2.77 -2.61 -8.10
C GLY A 56 -1.85 -3.83 -7.89
N GLU A 57 -0.53 -3.64 -8.02
CA GLU A 57 0.47 -4.68 -7.76
C GLU A 57 0.45 -5.11 -6.28
N LEU A 58 0.27 -4.16 -5.36
CA LEU A 58 0.10 -4.46 -3.95
C LEU A 58 -1.16 -5.31 -3.70
N VAL A 59 -2.31 -4.93 -4.25
CA VAL A 59 -3.57 -5.68 -4.09
C VAL A 59 -3.45 -7.09 -4.68
N ALA A 60 -2.81 -7.25 -5.83
CA ALA A 60 -2.53 -8.56 -6.41
C ALA A 60 -1.65 -9.41 -5.48
N ALA A 61 -0.60 -8.83 -4.91
CA ALA A 61 0.30 -9.52 -3.98
C ALA A 61 -0.40 -9.91 -2.66
N VAL A 62 -1.23 -9.02 -2.11
CA VAL A 62 -2.10 -9.31 -0.96
C VAL A 62 -3.00 -10.49 -1.27
N THR A 63 -3.73 -10.44 -2.38
CA THR A 63 -4.67 -11.49 -2.81
C THR A 63 -3.97 -12.83 -2.99
N ALA A 64 -2.77 -12.84 -3.58
CA ALA A 64 -1.98 -14.05 -3.75
C ALA A 64 -1.52 -14.66 -2.41
N LYS A 65 -1.20 -13.84 -1.40
CA LYS A 65 -0.80 -14.31 -0.07
C LYS A 65 -1.98 -14.74 0.81
N THR A 66 -3.16 -14.14 0.63
CA THR A 66 -4.36 -14.46 1.44
C THR A 66 -5.21 -15.60 0.89
N SER A 67 -5.05 -15.94 -0.39
CA SER A 67 -5.78 -17.05 -1.03
C SER A 67 -5.12 -18.43 -0.83
N GLY A 68 -4.11 -18.53 0.05
CA GLY A 68 -3.33 -19.74 0.35
C GLY A 68 -3.73 -20.41 1.66
#